data_AF-A0A382W0Y9-F1
#
_entry.id   AF-A0A382W0Y9-F1
#
_cell.length_a   1.000
_cell.length_b   1.000
_cell.length_c   1.000
_cell.angle_alpha   90.00
_cell.angle_beta   90.00
_cell.angle_gamma   90.00
#
_symmetry.space_group_name_H-M   'P 1'
#
loop_
_entity.id
_entity.type
_entity.pdbx_description
1 polymer ?
#
loop_
_entity_poly.entity_id
_entity_poly.type
_entity_poly.pdbx_seq_one_letter_code
_entity_poly.pdbx_strand_id
1 'polypeptide(L)' 'MGQNFNHETLPLHSTASNTKFEIDVWRYNHPDATQTVYLQGGIHGIELTGIPVVHEFIKEIEEHQLAYNFICVP' A
#
# COMPACT_ATOMS: atom_id res chain seq x y z
N MET A 1 -0.77 4.17 -21.98
CA MET A 1 -0.58 4.96 -20.75
C MET A 1 -0.98 4.03 -19.62
N GLY A 2 -0.01 3.51 -18.86
CA GLY A 2 -0.29 2.59 -17.75
C GLY A 2 -0.96 3.34 -16.60
N GLN A 3 -1.73 2.63 -15.79
CA GLN A 3 -2.25 3.16 -14.53
C GLN A 3 -1.16 3.10 -13.47
N ASN A 4 -1.07 4.14 -12.65
CA ASN A 4 -0.11 4.18 -11.55
C ASN A 4 -0.87 4.09 -10.23
N PHE A 5 -0.19 3.66 -9.17
CA PHE A 5 -0.72 3.76 -7.83
C PHE A 5 -0.87 5.23 -7.42
N ASN A 6 -1.93 5.49 -6.66
CA ASN A 6 -2.09 6.72 -5.90
C ASN A 6 -1.59 6.49 -4.47
N HIS A 7 -0.79 7.43 -3.95
CA HIS A 7 -0.30 7.42 -2.58
C HIS A 7 -1.10 8.38 -1.70
N GLU A 8 -1.57 7.89 -0.57
CA GLU A 8 -2.17 8.69 0.49
C GLU A 8 -1.56 8.33 1.84
N THR A 9 -1.42 9.32 2.73
CA THR A 9 -1.03 9.11 4.12
C THR A 9 -2.26 9.27 5.01
N LEU A 10 -2.62 8.22 5.76
CA LEU A 10 -3.82 8.18 6.58
C LEU A 10 -3.49 8.29 8.08
N PRO A 11 -4.25 9.07 8.86
CA PRO A 11 -4.08 9.12 10.30
C PRO A 11 -4.62 7.84 10.96
N LEU A 12 -3.84 7.26 11.89
CA LEU A 12 -4.24 6.09 12.68
C LEU A 12 -4.55 6.45 14.13
N HIS A 13 -3.66 7.18 14.79
CA HIS A 13 -3.77 7.47 16.21
C HIS A 13 -3.02 8.74 16.59
N SER A 14 -3.21 9.21 17.82
CA SER A 14 -2.39 10.28 18.39
C SER A 14 -1.97 9.90 19.81
N THR A 15 -0.69 10.07 20.13
CA THR A 15 -0.18 9.85 21.49
C THR A 15 -0.78 10.86 22.47
N ALA A 16 -0.55 10.65 23.76
CA ALA A 16 -0.86 11.63 24.81
C ALA A 16 -0.14 12.99 24.61
N SER A 17 0.97 13.01 23.85
CA SER A 17 1.68 14.24 23.46
C SER A 17 1.15 14.88 22.17
N ASN A 18 0.04 14.38 21.62
CA ASN A 18 -0.52 14.75 20.31
C ASN A 18 0.39 14.45 19.11
N THR A 19 1.37 13.54 19.26
CA THR A 19 2.13 13.04 18.11
C THR A 19 1.23 12.13 17.30
N LYS A 20 1.07 12.40 16.01
CA LYS A 20 0.24 11.59 15.11
C LYS A 20 1.00 10.36 14.64
N PHE A 21 0.36 9.20 14.76
CA PHE A 21 0.75 8.01 14.01
C PHE A 21 -0.05 7.99 12.72
N GLU A 22 0.66 7.87 11.62
CA GLU A 22 0.13 7.89 10.28
C GLU A 22 0.65 6.65 9.53
N ILE A 23 -0.04 6.26 8.47
CA ILE A 23 0.33 5.11 7.65
C ILE A 23 0.21 5.46 6.17
N ASP A 24 1.18 5.01 5.39
CA ASP A 24 1.16 5.19 3.94
C ASP A 24 0.35 4.08 3.29
N VAL A 25 -0.55 4.48 2.40
CA VAL A 25 -1.42 3.58 1.64
C VAL A 25 -1.25 3.88 0.16
N TRP A 26 -0.98 2.84 -0.61
CA TRP A 26 -0.88 2.89 -2.06
C TRP A 26 -2.08 2.17 -2.66
N ARG A 27 -2.84 2.84 -3.53
CA ARG A 27 -4.01 2.28 -4.20
C ARG A 27 -3.85 2.23 -5.70
N TYR A 28 -4.16 1.08 -6.30
CA TYR A 28 -4.23 0.89 -7.73
C TYR A 28 -5.63 0.41 -8.10
N ASN A 29 -6.24 1.03 -9.11
CA ASN A 29 -7.59 0.69 -9.58
C ASN A 29 -7.55 0.30 -11.06
N HIS A 30 -7.70 -0.99 -11.36
CA HIS A 30 -7.79 -1.47 -12.74
C HIS A 30 -9.22 -1.27 -13.28
N PRO A 31 -9.42 -0.77 -14.52
CA PRO A 31 -10.76 -0.46 -15.03
C PRO A 31 -11.66 -1.70 -15.10
N ASP A 32 -11.05 -2.86 -15.35
CA ASP A 32 -11.74 -4.14 -15.50
C ASP A 32 -11.69 -5.02 -14.23
N ALA A 33 -11.12 -4.51 -13.12
CA ALA A 33 -11.00 -5.32 -11.92
C ALA A 33 -12.35 -5.55 -11.24
N THR A 34 -12.61 -6.81 -10.91
CA THR A 34 -13.78 -7.24 -10.12
C THR A 34 -13.43 -7.59 -8.68
N GLN A 35 -12.13 -7.62 -8.36
CA GLN A 35 -11.60 -8.03 -7.06
C GLN A 35 -10.56 -7.03 -6.55
N THR A 36 -10.44 -6.94 -5.24
CA THR A 36 -9.46 -6.11 -4.55
C THR A 36 -8.55 -6.97 -3.69
N VAL A 37 -7.24 -6.78 -3.84
CA VAL A 37 -6.19 -7.42 -3.04
C VAL A 37 -5.66 -6.40 -2.03
N TYR A 38 -5.53 -6.81 -0.77
CA TYR A 38 -4.92 -6.02 0.30
C TYR A 38 -3.61 -6.67 0.73
N LEU A 39 -2.51 -5.91 0.69
CA LEU A 39 -1.18 -6.35 1.10
C LEU A 39 -0.64 -5.41 2.17
N GLN A 40 -0.23 -5.97 3.32
CA GLN A 40 0.36 -5.18 4.39
C GLN A 40 1.63 -5.82 4.95
N GLY A 41 2.69 -5.02 5.07
CA GLY A 41 3.95 -5.36 5.73
C GLY A 41 4.08 -4.69 7.11
N GLY A 42 5.14 -5.04 7.84
CA GLY A 42 5.62 -4.23 8.97
C GLY A 42 4.71 -4.14 10.20
N ILE A 43 3.67 -4.97 10.33
CA ILE A 43 2.74 -4.91 11.48
C ILE A 43 3.48 -5.14 12.81
N HIS A 44 4.36 -6.14 12.84
CA HIS A 44 5.32 -6.24 13.93
C HIS A 44 6.54 -5.39 13.59
N GLY A 45 6.88 -4.42 14.44
CA GLY A 45 7.94 -3.44 14.16
C GLY A 45 9.36 -4.00 14.01
N ILE A 46 9.56 -5.31 14.22
CA ILE A 46 10.85 -5.99 13.97
C ILE A 46 10.84 -6.81 12.67
N GLU A 47 9.68 -7.07 12.07
CA GLU A 47 9.51 -7.85 10.84
C GLU A 47 9.67 -6.94 9.60
N LEU A 48 10.87 -6.41 9.43
CA LEU A 48 11.15 -5.35 8.45
C LEU A 48 11.18 -5.82 7.00
N THR A 49 11.30 -7.13 6.74
CA THR A 49 11.45 -7.67 5.38
C THR A 49 10.20 -7.51 4.53
N GLY A 50 9.01 -7.49 5.13
CA GLY A 50 7.75 -7.31 4.40
C GLY A 50 7.64 -5.95 3.71
N ILE A 51 8.17 -4.90 4.34
CA ILE A 51 8.09 -3.50 3.87
C ILE A 51 8.70 -3.32 2.47
N PRO A 52 10.00 -3.64 2.22
CA PRO A 52 10.59 -3.51 0.90
C PRO A 52 9.96 -4.48 -0.12
N VAL A 53 9.47 -5.65 0.30
CA VAL A 53 8.76 -6.57 -0.60
C VAL A 53 7.48 -5.93 -1.12
N VAL A 54 6.66 -5.32 -0.25
CA VAL A 54 5.45 -4.60 -0.67
C VAL A 54 5.79 -3.46 -1.64
N HIS A 55 6.88 -2.72 -1.40
CA HIS A 55 7.33 -1.68 -2.33
C HIS A 55 7.75 -2.21 -3.70
N GLU A 56 8.46 -3.34 -3.78
CA GLU A 56 8.79 -3.95 -5.08
C GLU A 56 7.53 -4.49 -5.77
N PHE A 57 6.59 -5.09 -5.03
CA PHE A 57 5.31 -5.51 -5.59
C PHE A 57 4.52 -4.37 -6.23
N ILE A 58 4.53 -3.17 -5.62
CA ILE A 58 3.88 -1.98 -6.20
C ILE A 58 4.45 -1.70 -7.59
N LYS A 59 5.78 -1.67 -7.75
CA LYS A 59 6.45 -1.43 -9.04
C LYS A 59 6.10 -2.51 -10.06
N GLU A 60 6.15 -3.77 -9.66
CA GLU A 60 5.83 -4.91 -10.53
C GLU A 60 4.38 -4.88 -11.00
N ILE A 61 3.44 -4.49 -10.13
CA ILE A 61 2.02 -4.33 -10.50
C ILE A 61 1.84 -3.17 -11.47
N GLU A 62 2.54 -2.04 -11.29
CA GLU A 62 2.53 -0.93 -12.26
C GLU A 62 3.12 -1.33 -13.61
N GLU A 63 4.18 -2.13 -13.64
CA GLU A 63 4.78 -2.58 -14.89
C GLU A 63 3.86 -3.56 -15.64
N HIS A 64 3.25 -4.50 -14.92
CA HIS A 64 2.48 -5.59 -15.50
C HIS A 64 0.98 -5.32 -15.61
N GLN A 65 0.48 -4.25 -14.99
CA GLN A 65 -0.94 -3.84 -15.03
C GLN A 65 -1.89 -5.00 -14.72
N LEU A 66 -1.68 -5.67 -13.59
CA LEU A 66 -2.50 -6.82 -13.21
C LEU A 66 -3.98 -6.42 -13.05
N ALA A 67 -4.89 -7.28 -13.53
CA ALA A 67 -6.34 -7.02 -13.57
C ALA A 67 -7.06 -7.14 -12.21
N TYR A 68 -6.49 -6.54 -11.16
CA TYR A 68 -7.05 -6.43 -9.82
C TYR A 68 -6.94 -4.99 -9.32
N ASN A 69 -7.81 -4.61 -8.39
CA ASN A 69 -7.55 -3.44 -7.56
C ASN A 69 -6.55 -3.86 -6.47
N PHE A 70 -5.61 -2.99 -6.13
CA PHE A 70 -4.67 -3.23 -5.04
C PHE A 70 -4.73 -2.11 -4.00
N ILE A 71 -4.58 -2.51 -2.75
CA ILE A 71 -4.31 -1.62 -1.62
C ILE A 71 -3.07 -2.17 -0.94
N CYS A 72 -1.97 -1.43 -1.02
CA CYS A 72 -0.67 -1.83 -0.47
C CYS A 72 -0.29 -0.89 0.67
N VAL A 73 0.07 -1.47 1.81
CA VAL A 73 0.41 -0.77 3.06
C VAL A 73 1.76 -1.30 3.54
N PRO A 74 2.87 -0.70 3.11
CA PRO A 74 4.21 -1.20 3.40
C PRO A 74 4.52 -1.30 4.90
#